data_AF-A0A496ZF53-F1
#
_entry.id   AF-A0A496ZF53-F1
#
_cell.length_a   1.000
_cell.length_b   1.000
_cell.length_c   1.000
_cell.angle_alpha   90.00
_cell.angle_beta   90.00
_cell.angle_gamma   90.00
#
_symmetry.space_group_name_H-M   'P 1'
#
loop_
_entity.id
_entity.type
_entity.pdbx_description
1 polymer ?
#
loop_
_entity_poly.entity_id
_entity_poly.type
_entity_poly.pdbx_seq_one_letter_code
_entity_poly.pdbx_strand_id
1 'polypeptide(L)' 'MRTNIVIDDELINEAMALSQLKTKKAVVETGLRLLVQIKKQEQIKNLRGKLKWDGDLDSMRLDQ' A
#
# COMPACT_ATOMS: atom_id res chain seq x y z
N MET A 1 8.40 3.99 20.97
CA MET A 1 8.09 5.36 21.40
C MET A 1 6.61 5.43 21.78
N ARG A 2 6.27 6.08 22.89
CA ARG A 2 4.87 6.30 23.29
C ARG A 2 4.48 7.71 22.84
N THR A 3 3.40 7.83 22.09
CA THR A 3 2.91 9.09 21.52
C THR A 3 1.41 9.19 21.78
N ASN A 4 0.94 10.37 22.17
CA ASN A 4 -0.48 10.66 22.29
C ASN A 4 -0.94 11.35 21.01
N ILE A 5 -1.89 10.75 20.31
CA ILE A 5 -2.47 11.25 19.06
C ILE A 5 -3.98 11.12 19.12
N VAL A 6 -4.69 12.10 18.58
CA VAL A 6 -6.15 12.06 18.45
C VAL A 6 -6.48 11.32 17.15
N ILE A 7 -7.26 10.25 17.25
CA ILE A 7 -7.72 9.43 16.13
C ILE A 7 -9.22 9.21 16.33
N ASP A 8 -9.95 9.17 15.21
CA ASP A 8 -11.37 8.79 15.19
C ASP A 8 -11.56 7.34 15.71
N ASP A 9 -12.41 7.20 16.73
CA ASP A 9 -12.68 5.89 17.34
C ASP A 9 -13.51 4.98 16.43
N GLU A 10 -14.38 5.52 15.56
CA GLU A 10 -15.12 4.70 14.60
C GLU A 10 -14.16 4.06 13.60
N LEU A 11 -13.21 4.87 13.07
CA LEU A 11 -12.18 4.41 12.14
C LEU A 11 -11.29 3.33 12.75
N ILE A 12 -10.82 3.50 14.00
CA ILE A 12 -9.95 2.50 14.63
C ILE A 12 -10.71 1.19 14.91
N ASN A 13 -11.99 1.28 15.29
CA ASN A 13 -12.82 0.12 15.55
C ASN A 13 -13.13 -0.66 14.27
N GLU A 14 -13.48 0.03 13.19
CA GLU A 14 -13.66 -0.58 11.86
C GLU A 14 -12.36 -1.26 11.40
N ALA A 15 -11.24 -0.56 11.49
CA ALA A 15 -9.94 -1.11 11.12
C ALA A 15 -9.57 -2.34 11.98
N MET A 16 -9.86 -2.33 13.29
CA MET A 16 -9.67 -3.48 14.17
C MET A 16 -10.56 -4.66 13.75
N ALA A 17 -11.83 -4.43 13.42
CA ALA A 17 -12.76 -5.47 12.99
C ALA A 17 -12.33 -6.11 11.66
N LEU A 18 -11.95 -5.29 10.68
CA LEU A 18 -11.52 -5.75 9.35
C LEU A 18 -10.15 -6.45 9.38
N SER A 19 -9.21 -5.96 10.18
CA SER A 19 -7.86 -6.54 10.29
C SER A 19 -7.74 -7.69 11.28
N GLN A 20 -8.77 -7.91 12.11
CA GLN A 20 -8.79 -8.87 13.22
C GLN A 20 -7.65 -8.67 14.25
N LEU A 21 -7.11 -7.44 14.32
CA LEU A 21 -6.02 -7.11 15.24
C LEU A 21 -6.56 -6.75 16.63
N LYS A 22 -5.92 -7.31 17.65
CA LYS A 22 -6.38 -7.20 19.05
C LYS A 22 -6.12 -5.85 19.70
N THR A 23 -5.26 -4.99 19.14
CA THR A 23 -4.84 -3.74 19.80
C THR A 23 -4.83 -2.58 18.82
N LYS A 24 -5.23 -1.38 19.31
CA LYS A 24 -5.13 -0.12 18.55
C LYS A 24 -3.69 0.12 18.06
N LYS A 25 -2.68 -0.20 18.87
CA LYS A 25 -1.26 -0.09 18.47
C LYS A 25 -0.95 -0.93 17.23
N ALA A 26 -1.35 -2.21 17.22
CA ALA A 26 -1.08 -3.10 16.09
C ALA A 26 -1.75 -2.62 14.81
N VAL A 27 -2.99 -2.10 14.90
CA VAL A 27 -3.70 -1.51 13.76
C VAL A 27 -2.94 -0.30 13.21
N VAL A 28 -2.57 0.64 14.08
CA VAL A 28 -1.83 1.84 13.67
C VAL A 28 -0.49 1.46 13.02
N GLU A 29 0.27 0.54 13.62
CA GLU A 29 1.55 0.11 13.07
C GLU A 29 1.40 -0.57 11.70
N THR A 30 0.37 -1.40 11.54
CA THR A 30 0.06 -2.07 10.27
C THR A 30 -0.33 -1.06 9.19
N GLY A 31 -1.20 -0.10 9.54
CA GLY A 31 -1.61 0.98 8.63
C GLY A 31 -0.44 1.85 8.18
N LEU A 32 0.46 2.23 9.11
CA LEU A 32 1.68 2.99 8.78
C LEU A 32 2.61 2.20 7.87
N ARG A 33 2.79 0.89 8.11
CA ARG A 33 3.61 0.03 7.25
C ARG A 33 3.04 -0.07 5.84
N LEU A 34 1.72 -0.23 5.72
CA LEU A 34 1.02 -0.26 4.44
C LEU A 34 1.17 1.06 3.69
N LEU A 35 1.00 2.20 4.37
CA LEU A 35 1.20 3.51 3.77
C LEU A 35 2.61 3.65 3.18
N VAL A 36 3.64 3.30 3.94
CA VAL A 36 5.03 3.33 3.45
C VAL A 36 5.22 2.42 2.25
N GLN A 37 4.65 1.21 2.28
CA GLN A 37 4.74 0.26 1.17
C GLN A 37 4.10 0.84 -0.11
N ILE A 38 2.91 1.41 -0.01
CA ILE A 38 2.22 2.04 -1.14
C ILE A 38 3.07 3.19 -1.71
N LYS A 39 3.62 4.05 -0.84
CA LYS A 39 4.47 5.16 -1.28
C LYS A 39 5.76 4.71 -1.95
N LYS A 40 6.37 3.61 -1.49
CA LYS A 40 7.52 3.00 -2.20
C LYS A 40 7.13 2.48 -3.58
N GLN A 41 5.98 1.82 -3.70
CA GLN A 41 5.49 1.32 -4.99
C GLN A 41 5.15 2.47 -5.96
N GLU A 42 4.61 3.58 -5.47
CA GLU A 42 4.36 4.78 -6.28
C GLU A 42 5.64 5.30 -6.96
N GLN A 43 6.81 5.14 -6.35
CA GLN A 43 8.08 5.56 -6.95
C GLN A 43 8.42 4.81 -8.25
N ILE A 44 7.88 3.60 -8.47
CA ILE A 44 8.02 2.86 -9.73
C ILE A 44 7.44 3.68 -10.89
N LYS A 45 6.41 4.49 -10.65
CA LYS A 45 5.84 5.37 -11.68
C LYS A 45 6.87 6.36 -12.24
N ASN A 46 7.90 6.72 -11.48
CA ASN A 46 8.98 7.61 -11.94
C ASN A 46 9.89 6.97 -13.00
N LEU A 47 9.81 5.65 -13.20
CA LEU A 47 10.53 4.90 -14.22
C LEU A 47 9.76 4.82 -15.55
N ARG A 48 8.51 5.30 -15.60
CA ARG A 48 7.71 5.35 -16.82
C ARG A 48 8.45 6.12 -17.91
N GLY A 49 8.60 5.50 -19.09
CA GLY A 49 9.30 6.08 -20.24
C GLY A 49 10.82 6.16 -20.13
N LYS A 50 11.41 5.75 -18.99
CA LYS A 50 12.87 5.73 -18.79
C LYS A 50 13.48 4.34 -19.01
N LEU A 51 12.68 3.29 -18.83
CA LEU A 51 13.12 1.92 -19.04
C LEU A 51 12.97 1.56 -20.52
N LYS A 52 14.04 1.04 -21.11
CA LYS A 52 13.98 0.43 -22.43
C LYS A 52 13.22 -0.90 -22.30
N TRP A 53 12.08 -0.99 -22.95
CA TRP A 53 11.32 -2.22 -23.06
C TRP A 53 11.73 -2.92 -24.35
N ASP A 54 12.23 -4.16 -24.25
CA ASP A 54 12.59 -5.01 -25.38
C ASP A 54 11.53 -6.11 -25.49
N GLY A 55 10.69 -6.00 -26.52
CA GLY A 55 9.57 -6.91 -26.79
C GLY A 55 8.80 -6.43 -28.03
N ASP A 56 7.99 -7.32 -28.62
CA ASP A 56 7.09 -6.97 -29.71
C ASP A 56 5.65 -6.99 -29.17
N LEU A 57 5.05 -5.80 -29.05
CA LEU A 57 3.70 -5.62 -28.51
C LEU A 57 2.63 -6.28 -29.39
N ASP A 58 2.85 -6.37 -30.70
CA ASP A 58 1.88 -6.93 -31.62
C ASP A 58 1.87 -8.46 -31.49
N SER A 59 3.06 -9.07 -31.35
CA SER A 59 3.18 -10.51 -31.08
C SER A 59 2.51 -10.96 -29.77
N MET A 60 2.55 -10.12 -28.73
CA MET A 60 2.00 -10.45 -27.40
C MET A 60 0.47 -10.31 -27.31
N ARG A 61 -0.16 -9.62 -28.26
CA ARG A 61 -1.61 -9.39 -28.31
C ARG A 61 -2.35 -10.35 -29.23
N LEU A 62 -1.63 -11.11 -30.04
CA LEU A 62 -2.19 -12.19 -30.81
C LEU A 62 -2.46 -13.37 -29.87
N ASP A 63 -3.67 -13.44 -29.33
CA ASP A 63 -4.23 -14.68 -28.80
C ASP A 63 -4.30 -15.69 -29.97
N GLN A 64 -3.40 -16.67 -30.01
CA GLN A 64 -3.57 -17.86 -30.85
C GLN A 64 -4.44 -18.90 -30.16
#